data_AF-A0A0R1H1J6-F1
#
_entry.id   AF-A0A0R1H1J6-F1
#
_cell.length_a   1.000
_cell.length_b   1.000
_cell.length_c   1.000
_cell.angle_alpha   90.00
_cell.angle_beta   90.00
_cell.angle_gamma   90.00
#
_symmetry.space_group_name_H-M   'P 1'
#
loop_
_entity.id
_entity.type
_entity.pdbx_description
1 polymer ?
#
loop_
_entity_poly.entity_id
_entity_poly.type
_entity_poly.pdbx_seq_one_letter_code
_entity_poly.pdbx_strand_id
1 'polypeptide(L)'
;MALVLGLLLHYYLKRKQPVDETVPTASPERLAHYRSLGMSNADIRFFRSTMQTAAQQIEQLETNMAAAPKLKAIELHDEPVQVSQATFKALVQTPQKLTVAADFLYRHLPRLVQLSQDYLAISQHTVKDKDTYTVLSESAALITELAQTLKADYQQVVADDQADLAVNMQLAREELAKANAEKEPSDNDRN
;
A
#
# COMPACT_ATOMS: atom_id res chain seq x y z
N MET A 1 -23.40 -4.64 -51.66
CA MET A 1 -23.33 -5.54 -50.49
C MET A 1 -22.03 -5.44 -49.69
N ALA A 2 -20.88 -5.05 -50.26
CA ALA A 2 -19.60 -4.96 -49.51
C ALA A 2 -19.49 -3.80 -48.51
N LEU A 3 -20.18 -2.67 -48.75
CA LEU A 3 -20.10 -1.48 -47.87
C LEU A 3 -20.84 -1.66 -46.53
N VAL A 4 -21.88 -2.50 -46.50
CA VAL A 4 -22.66 -2.75 -45.28
C VAL A 4 -21.89 -3.65 -44.31
N LEU A 5 -21.12 -4.63 -44.82
CA LEU A 5 -20.22 -5.44 -44.00
C LEU A 5 -19.08 -4.61 -43.39
N GLY A 6 -18.53 -3.65 -44.13
CA GLY A 6 -17.47 -2.76 -43.64
C GLY A 6 -17.93 -1.88 -42.48
N LEU A 7 -19.17 -1.36 -42.53
CA LEU A 7 -19.77 -0.58 -41.45
C LEU A 7 -20.07 -1.43 -40.21
N LEU A 8 -20.54 -2.66 -40.39
CA LEU A 8 -20.79 -3.59 -39.27
C LEU A 8 -19.49 -4.03 -38.59
N LEU A 9 -18.42 -4.27 -39.36
CA LEU A 9 -17.09 -4.59 -38.81
C LEU A 9 -16.49 -3.40 -38.05
N HIS A 10 -16.61 -2.18 -38.60
CA HIS A 10 -16.15 -0.96 -37.95
C HIS A 10 -16.92 -0.69 -36.65
N TYR A 11 -18.21 -0.98 -36.60
CA TYR A 11 -19.03 -0.86 -35.39
C TYR A 11 -18.66 -1.91 -34.34
N TYR A 12 -18.36 -3.14 -34.75
CA TYR A 12 -17.93 -4.22 -33.84
C TYR A 12 -16.53 -3.99 -33.25
N LEU A 13 -15.60 -3.42 -34.03
CA LEU A 13 -14.24 -3.08 -33.58
C LEU A 13 -14.20 -1.86 -32.65
N LYS A 14 -15.30 -1.09 -32.57
CA LYS A 14 -15.44 0.09 -31.70
C LYS A 14 -16.28 -0.18 -30.45
N ARG A 15 -16.36 -1.44 -30.00
CA ARG A 15 -16.81 -1.77 -28.64
C ARG A 15 -15.77 -1.24 -27.64
N LYS A 16 -15.98 -0.01 -27.19
CA LYS A 16 -15.39 0.49 -25.94
C LYS A 16 -15.73 -0.55 -24.87
N GLN A 17 -14.71 -1.11 -24.22
CA GLN A 17 -14.90 -1.94 -23.04
C GLN A 17 -15.89 -1.25 -22.11
N PRO A 18 -16.92 -1.94 -21.60
CA PRO A 18 -17.84 -1.35 -20.65
C PRO A 18 -16.99 -0.75 -19.52
N VAL A 19 -17.13 0.56 -19.32
CA VAL A 19 -16.51 1.22 -18.18
C VAL A 19 -17.21 0.63 -16.98
N ASP A 20 -16.48 -0.17 -16.21
CA ASP A 20 -16.98 -0.70 -14.95
C ASP A 20 -17.30 0.49 -14.03
N GLU A 21 -18.59 0.78 -13.86
CA GLU A 21 -19.10 1.93 -13.11
C GLU A 21 -18.74 1.87 -11.62
N THR A 22 -18.17 0.75 -11.16
CA THR A 22 -17.80 0.54 -9.76
C THR A 22 -16.47 1.18 -9.36
N VAL A 23 -15.65 1.65 -10.31
CA VAL A 23 -14.32 2.25 -10.00
C VAL A 23 -14.37 3.78 -9.98
N PRO A 24 -14.26 4.46 -8.81
CA PRO A 24 -14.36 5.91 -8.67
C PRO A 24 -13.41 6.63 -9.62
N THR A 25 -13.94 7.44 -10.53
CA THR A 25 -13.15 8.11 -11.58
C THR A 25 -11.99 8.90 -10.98
N ALA A 26 -10.76 8.48 -11.27
CA ALA A 26 -9.56 9.20 -10.86
C ALA A 26 -9.54 10.59 -11.52
N SER A 27 -8.97 11.58 -10.83
CA SER A 27 -8.79 12.91 -11.41
C SER A 27 -7.97 12.83 -12.71
N PRO A 28 -8.23 13.68 -13.70
CA PRO A 28 -7.47 13.71 -14.95
C PRO A 28 -5.95 13.78 -14.73
N GLU A 29 -5.52 14.51 -13.70
CA GLU A 29 -4.12 14.64 -13.28
C GLU A 29 -3.49 13.31 -12.83
N ARG A 30 -4.21 12.51 -12.02
CA ARG A 30 -3.73 11.18 -11.60
C ARG A 30 -3.60 10.21 -12.77
N LEU A 31 -4.55 10.25 -13.71
CA LEU A 31 -4.48 9.45 -14.93
C LEU A 31 -3.29 9.88 -15.82
N ALA A 32 -3.01 11.18 -15.89
CA ALA A 32 -1.85 11.69 -16.61
C ALA A 32 -0.54 11.24 -15.96
N HIS A 33 -0.45 11.30 -14.63
CA HIS A 33 0.70 10.81 -13.87
C HIS A 33 0.99 9.32 -14.17
N TYR A 34 0.00 8.43 -14.07
CA TYR A 34 0.22 7.01 -14.36
C TYR A 34 0.63 6.74 -15.82
N ARG A 35 0.11 7.53 -16.77
CA ARG A 35 0.54 7.44 -18.17
C ARG A 35 1.97 7.93 -18.37
N SER A 36 2.39 9.00 -17.68
CA SER A 36 3.78 9.47 -17.73
C SER A 36 4.77 8.44 -17.20
N LEU A 37 4.29 7.53 -16.34
CA LEU A 37 5.04 6.40 -15.83
C LEU A 37 5.03 5.17 -16.76
N GLY A 38 4.49 5.30 -17.99
CA GLY A 38 4.50 4.25 -19.01
C GLY A 38 3.41 3.18 -18.88
N MET A 39 2.45 3.34 -17.96
CA MET A 39 1.39 2.35 -17.75
C MET A 39 0.36 2.37 -18.91
N SER A 40 -0.04 1.19 -19.38
CA SER A 40 -1.13 1.08 -20.34
C SER A 40 -2.48 1.40 -19.68
N ASN A 41 -3.51 1.71 -20.47
CA ASN A 41 -4.85 1.91 -19.92
C ASN A 41 -5.39 0.65 -19.20
N ALA A 42 -4.94 -0.55 -19.58
CA ALA A 42 -5.33 -1.79 -18.91
C ALA A 42 -4.67 -1.88 -17.53
N ASP A 43 -3.36 -1.60 -17.45
CA ASP A 43 -2.61 -1.61 -16.20
C ASP A 43 -3.14 -0.56 -15.23
N ILE A 44 -3.48 0.64 -15.72
CA ILE A 44 -4.08 1.71 -14.91
C ILE A 44 -5.42 1.26 -14.33
N ARG A 45 -6.26 0.58 -15.10
CA ARG A 45 -7.55 0.07 -14.59
C ARG A 45 -7.33 -1.02 -13.54
N PHE A 46 -6.45 -1.97 -13.81
CA PHE A 46 -6.11 -3.03 -12.87
C PHE A 46 -5.58 -2.44 -11.55
N PHE A 47 -4.57 -1.58 -11.64
CA PHE A 47 -3.99 -0.88 -10.49
C PHE A 47 -5.07 -0.16 -9.67
N ARG A 48 -5.92 0.63 -10.32
CA ARG A 48 -6.98 1.37 -9.62
C ARG A 48 -7.99 0.45 -8.95
N SER A 49 -8.37 -0.64 -9.59
CA SER A 49 -9.25 -1.65 -8.98
C SER A 49 -8.61 -2.27 -7.75
N THR A 50 -7.35 -2.69 -7.84
CA THR A 50 -6.60 -3.24 -6.71
C THR A 50 -6.49 -2.24 -5.56
N MET A 51 -6.14 -0.99 -5.86
CA MET A 51 -6.05 0.04 -4.83
C MET A 51 -7.42 0.35 -4.21
N GLN A 52 -8.50 0.37 -4.98
CA GLN A 52 -9.84 0.56 -4.42
C GLN A 52 -10.20 -0.55 -3.41
N THR A 53 -9.93 -1.81 -3.74
CA THR A 53 -10.14 -2.93 -2.80
C THR A 53 -9.30 -2.75 -1.54
N ALA A 54 -8.02 -2.39 -1.68
CA ALA A 54 -7.15 -2.15 -0.54
C ALA A 54 -7.66 -0.99 0.34
N ALA A 55 -8.16 0.10 -0.24
CA ALA A 55 -8.73 1.22 0.51
C ALA A 55 -9.94 0.78 1.35
N GLN A 56 -10.86 0.02 0.75
CA GLN A 56 -12.03 -0.52 1.48
C GLN A 56 -11.62 -1.46 2.61
N GLN A 57 -10.60 -2.29 2.38
CA GLN A 57 -10.05 -3.17 3.40
C GLN A 57 -9.41 -2.40 4.55
N ILE A 58 -8.71 -1.30 4.28
CA ILE A 58 -8.10 -0.44 5.30
C ILE A 58 -9.18 0.24 6.15
N GLU A 59 -10.25 0.76 5.52
CA GLU A 59 -11.39 1.35 6.25
C GLU A 59 -12.08 0.32 7.16
N GLN A 60 -12.26 -0.92 6.67
CA GLN A 60 -12.81 -2.01 7.47
C GLN A 60 -11.87 -2.40 8.62
N LEU A 61 -10.56 -2.45 8.35
CA LEU A 61 -9.55 -2.73 9.37
C LEU A 61 -9.60 -1.67 10.48
N GLU A 62 -9.64 -0.39 10.12
CA GLU A 62 -9.74 0.72 11.08
C GLU A 62 -10.98 0.57 11.97
N THR A 63 -12.13 0.26 11.36
CA THR A 63 -13.37 -0.01 12.08
C THR A 63 -13.23 -1.20 13.04
N ASN A 64 -12.64 -2.30 12.58
CA ASN A 64 -12.49 -3.52 13.37
C ASN A 64 -11.54 -3.30 14.57
N MET A 65 -10.40 -2.66 14.33
CA MET A 65 -9.35 -2.45 15.33
C MET A 65 -9.85 -1.54 16.48
N ALA A 66 -10.76 -0.62 16.18
CA ALA A 66 -11.39 0.24 17.18
C ALA A 66 -12.55 -0.42 17.96
N ALA A 67 -12.99 -1.62 17.62
CA ALA A 67 -14.25 -2.17 18.14
C ALA A 67 -14.12 -2.97 19.47
N ALA A 68 -12.93 -3.49 19.82
CA ALA A 68 -12.74 -4.29 21.03
C ALA A 68 -11.44 -3.91 21.79
N PRO A 69 -11.39 -3.98 23.14
CA PRO A 69 -10.22 -3.58 23.92
C PRO A 69 -8.92 -4.28 23.51
N LYS A 70 -8.97 -5.59 23.21
CA LYS A 70 -7.77 -6.34 22.80
C LYS A 70 -7.27 -5.88 21.42
N LEU A 71 -8.18 -5.62 20.48
CA LEU A 71 -7.81 -5.10 19.16
C LEU A 71 -7.27 -3.67 19.25
N LYS A 72 -7.85 -2.81 20.09
CA LYS A 72 -7.32 -1.46 20.36
C LYS A 72 -5.90 -1.50 20.92
N ALA A 73 -5.60 -2.47 21.79
CA ALA A 73 -4.25 -2.63 22.31
C ALA A 73 -3.25 -3.04 21.23
N ILE A 74 -3.66 -3.91 20.29
CA ILE A 74 -2.85 -4.25 19.12
C ILE A 74 -2.70 -3.02 18.21
N GLU A 75 -3.75 -2.25 17.99
CA GLU A 75 -3.68 -1.01 17.20
C GLU A 75 -2.66 -0.03 17.80
N LEU A 76 -2.70 0.18 19.12
CA LEU A 76 -1.81 1.10 19.80
C LEU A 76 -0.33 0.67 19.74
N HIS A 77 -0.05 -0.64 19.71
CA HIS A 77 1.30 -1.17 19.76
C HIS A 77 1.89 -1.42 18.36
N ASP A 78 1.08 -1.96 17.47
CA ASP A 78 1.50 -2.41 16.15
C ASP A 78 1.03 -1.51 15.01
N GLU A 79 0.12 -0.57 15.26
CA GLU A 79 -0.34 0.46 14.30
C GLU A 79 -0.67 -0.09 12.89
N PRO A 80 -1.32 -1.28 12.74
CA PRO A 80 -1.54 -1.88 11.43
C PRO A 80 -2.37 -1.02 10.49
N VAL A 81 -3.28 -0.17 11.00
CA VAL A 81 -4.05 0.76 10.17
C VAL A 81 -3.12 1.81 9.55
N GLN A 82 -2.31 2.48 10.37
CA GLN A 82 -1.37 3.49 9.90
C GLN A 82 -0.35 2.92 8.91
N VAL A 83 0.20 1.74 9.20
CA VAL A 83 1.12 1.03 8.31
C VAL A 83 0.45 0.73 6.97
N SER A 84 -0.80 0.23 6.99
CA SER A 84 -1.53 -0.06 5.76
C SER A 84 -1.83 1.20 4.93
N GLN A 85 -2.17 2.31 5.58
CA GLN A 85 -2.35 3.61 4.94
C GLN A 85 -1.05 4.13 4.32
N ALA A 86 0.09 3.95 5.02
CA ALA A 86 1.40 4.32 4.51
C ALA A 86 1.79 3.49 3.28
N THR A 87 1.59 2.16 3.33
CA THR A 87 1.80 1.27 2.17
C THR A 87 0.92 1.68 1.00
N PHE A 88 -0.38 1.94 1.24
CA PHE A 88 -1.29 2.42 0.22
C PHE A 88 -0.79 3.70 -0.45
N LYS A 89 -0.35 4.69 0.34
CA LYS A 89 0.17 5.96 -0.15
C LYS A 89 1.42 5.76 -1.00
N ALA A 90 2.36 4.92 -0.55
CA ALA A 90 3.57 4.60 -1.30
C ALA A 90 3.23 3.96 -2.68
N LEU A 91 2.26 3.06 -2.72
CA LEU A 91 1.80 2.44 -3.96
C LEU A 91 1.10 3.41 -4.92
N VAL A 92 0.30 4.34 -4.40
CA VAL A 92 -0.33 5.40 -5.21
C VAL A 92 0.72 6.33 -5.83
N GLN A 93 1.81 6.60 -5.12
CA GLN A 93 2.93 7.42 -5.59
C GLN A 93 3.80 6.66 -6.60
N THR A 94 4.05 5.38 -6.36
CA THR A 94 4.95 4.55 -7.18
C THR A 94 4.25 3.24 -7.57
N PRO A 95 3.34 3.27 -8.56
CA PRO A 95 2.52 2.11 -8.94
C PRO A 95 3.32 0.91 -9.46
N GLN A 96 4.59 1.09 -9.85
CA GLN A 96 5.48 -0.01 -10.24
C GLN A 96 5.76 -0.97 -9.07
N LYS A 97 5.63 -0.50 -7.83
CA LYS A 97 5.84 -1.30 -6.61
C LYS A 97 4.70 -2.28 -6.30
N LEU A 98 3.66 -2.34 -7.15
CA LEU A 98 2.53 -3.25 -6.99
C LEU A 98 2.95 -4.72 -6.89
N THR A 99 3.99 -5.13 -7.63
CA THR A 99 4.51 -6.50 -7.58
C THR A 99 5.23 -6.79 -6.26
N VAL A 100 5.99 -5.83 -5.74
CA VAL A 100 6.65 -5.92 -4.42
C VAL A 100 5.60 -6.03 -3.31
N ALA A 101 4.50 -5.28 -3.41
CA ALA A 101 3.41 -5.32 -2.44
C ALA A 101 2.37 -6.43 -2.69
N ALA A 102 2.62 -7.40 -3.55
CA ALA A 102 1.63 -8.42 -3.88
C ALA A 102 1.13 -9.19 -2.64
N ASP A 103 2.05 -9.53 -1.74
CA ASP A 103 1.74 -10.26 -0.52
C ASP A 103 0.89 -9.45 0.46
N PHE A 104 1.24 -8.17 0.63
CA PHE A 104 0.42 -7.20 1.37
C PHE A 104 -1.00 -7.15 0.82
N LEU A 105 -1.15 -6.91 -0.49
CA LEU A 105 -2.44 -6.64 -1.14
C LEU A 105 -3.37 -7.85 -1.18
N TYR A 106 -2.81 -9.04 -1.45
CA TYR A 106 -3.63 -10.23 -1.75
C TYR A 106 -3.66 -11.25 -0.63
N ARG A 107 -2.76 -11.18 0.35
CA ARG A 107 -2.66 -12.17 1.43
C ARG A 107 -2.78 -11.54 2.81
N HIS A 108 -1.89 -10.64 3.17
CA HIS A 108 -1.75 -10.21 4.56
C HIS A 108 -2.85 -9.23 5.00
N LEU A 109 -3.09 -8.16 4.25
CA LEU A 109 -4.15 -7.19 4.57
C LEU A 109 -5.54 -7.84 4.55
N PRO A 110 -5.95 -8.59 3.50
CA PRO A 110 -7.25 -9.25 3.50
C PRO A 110 -7.42 -10.24 4.66
N ARG A 111 -6.37 -10.98 5.02
CA ARG A 111 -6.42 -11.95 6.12
C ARG A 111 -6.55 -11.27 7.48
N LEU A 112 -5.86 -10.15 7.70
CA LEU A 112 -5.96 -9.37 8.92
C LEU A 112 -7.37 -8.77 9.10
N VAL A 113 -7.96 -8.26 8.01
CA VAL A 113 -9.35 -7.78 8.01
C VAL A 113 -10.31 -8.92 8.38
N GLN A 114 -10.17 -10.08 7.75
CA GLN A 114 -11.04 -11.23 8.04
C GLN A 114 -10.91 -11.70 9.50
N LEU A 115 -9.68 -11.88 10.00
CA LEU A 115 -9.45 -12.37 11.36
C LEU A 115 -9.93 -11.38 12.42
N SER A 116 -9.76 -10.08 12.20
CA SER A 116 -10.29 -9.07 13.13
C SER A 116 -11.82 -9.06 13.13
N GLN A 117 -12.47 -9.33 11.98
CA GLN A 117 -13.92 -9.46 11.91
C GLN A 117 -14.42 -10.74 12.61
N ASP A 118 -13.77 -11.87 12.38
CA ASP A 118 -14.08 -13.15 13.03
C ASP A 118 -13.89 -13.05 14.55
N TYR A 119 -12.82 -12.39 15.00
CA TYR A 119 -12.58 -12.10 16.41
C TYR A 119 -13.74 -11.33 17.02
N LEU A 120 -14.22 -10.28 16.34
CA LEU A 120 -15.31 -9.45 16.84
C LEU A 120 -16.61 -10.24 16.97
N ALA A 121 -16.94 -11.06 15.98
CA ALA A 121 -18.13 -11.92 16.01
C ALA A 121 -18.14 -12.80 17.27
N ILE A 122 -17.04 -13.49 17.56
CA ILE A 122 -16.92 -14.37 18.74
C ILE A 122 -16.88 -13.55 20.04
N SER A 123 -16.19 -12.40 20.05
CA SER A 123 -16.02 -11.59 21.25
C SER A 123 -17.33 -11.04 21.81
N GLN A 124 -18.37 -10.94 20.98
CA GLN A 124 -19.69 -10.42 21.33
C GLN A 124 -20.67 -11.51 21.80
N HIS A 125 -20.30 -12.79 21.73
CA HIS A 125 -21.19 -13.88 22.19
C HIS A 125 -21.45 -13.81 23.71
N THR A 126 -22.72 -13.96 24.11
CA THR A 126 -23.17 -13.83 25.51
C THR A 126 -22.74 -15.01 26.39
N VAL A 127 -22.59 -16.21 25.82
CA VAL A 127 -22.12 -17.41 26.51
C VAL A 127 -20.70 -17.70 26.03
N LYS A 128 -19.72 -17.56 26.93
CA LYS A 128 -18.31 -17.86 26.67
C LYS A 128 -17.88 -18.96 27.62
N ASP A 129 -17.53 -20.12 27.06
CA ASP A 129 -16.85 -21.18 27.79
C ASP A 129 -15.33 -20.99 27.73
N LYS A 130 -14.60 -21.89 28.39
CA LYS A 130 -13.13 -21.85 28.44
C LYS A 130 -12.52 -21.92 27.05
N ASP A 131 -13.09 -22.72 26.16
CA ASP A 131 -12.57 -22.94 24.80
C ASP A 131 -12.73 -21.67 23.95
N THR A 132 -13.82 -20.93 24.14
CA THR A 132 -14.05 -19.63 23.49
C THR A 132 -12.97 -18.61 23.87
N TYR A 133 -12.54 -18.55 25.14
CA TYR A 133 -11.47 -17.66 25.56
C TYR A 133 -10.11 -18.07 24.97
N THR A 134 -9.83 -19.36 24.84
CA THR A 134 -8.62 -19.87 24.18
C THR A 134 -8.56 -19.41 22.73
N VAL A 135 -9.64 -19.64 21.96
CA VAL A 135 -9.73 -19.23 20.55
C VAL A 135 -9.57 -17.71 20.39
N LEU A 136 -10.18 -16.90 21.26
CA LEU A 136 -10.01 -15.44 21.24
C LEU A 136 -8.56 -15.04 21.53
N SER A 137 -7.89 -15.72 22.46
CA SER A 137 -6.48 -15.44 22.77
C SER A 137 -5.56 -15.79 21.60
N GLU A 138 -5.73 -16.96 21.00
CA GLU A 138 -4.95 -17.40 19.83
C GLU A 138 -5.20 -16.50 18.62
N SER A 139 -6.46 -16.12 18.38
CA SER A 139 -6.83 -15.20 17.31
C SER A 139 -6.17 -13.83 17.51
N ALA A 140 -6.15 -13.31 18.74
CA ALA A 140 -5.48 -12.04 19.03
C ALA A 140 -3.96 -12.12 18.79
N ALA A 141 -3.32 -13.24 19.13
CA ALA A 141 -1.89 -13.44 18.86
C ALA A 141 -1.61 -13.46 17.36
N LEU A 142 -2.41 -14.18 16.58
CA LEU A 142 -2.26 -14.23 15.11
C LEU A 142 -2.53 -12.87 14.45
N ILE A 143 -3.49 -12.09 14.96
CA ILE A 143 -3.74 -10.70 14.52
C ILE A 143 -2.50 -9.83 14.77
N THR A 144 -1.84 -9.98 15.93
CA THR A 144 -0.58 -9.28 16.23
C THR A 144 0.53 -9.66 15.24
N GLU A 145 0.73 -10.96 14.97
CA GLU A 145 1.74 -11.43 14.02
C GLU A 145 1.49 -10.89 12.60
N LEU A 146 0.24 -10.87 12.15
CA LEU A 146 -0.11 -10.28 10.86
C LEU A 146 0.11 -8.77 10.84
N ALA A 147 -0.24 -8.05 11.91
CA ALA A 147 0.04 -6.61 12.01
C ALA A 147 1.55 -6.31 11.89
N GLN A 148 2.40 -7.12 12.52
CA GLN A 148 3.85 -7.02 12.40
C GLN A 148 4.34 -7.39 10.99
N THR A 149 3.70 -8.36 10.35
CA THR A 149 3.99 -8.73 8.96
C THR A 149 3.70 -7.56 8.01
N LEU A 150 2.62 -6.79 8.22
CA LEU A 150 2.36 -5.59 7.41
C LEU A 150 3.47 -4.54 7.53
N LYS A 151 4.12 -4.42 8.69
CA LYS A 151 5.30 -3.55 8.85
C LYS A 151 6.46 -4.02 7.97
N ALA A 152 6.69 -5.33 7.91
CA ALA A 152 7.72 -5.91 7.05
C ALA A 152 7.40 -5.72 5.56
N ASP A 153 6.14 -5.89 5.16
CA ASP A 153 5.70 -5.61 3.80
C ASP A 153 5.93 -4.13 3.43
N TYR A 154 5.58 -3.21 4.33
CA TYR A 154 5.83 -1.78 4.12
C TYR A 154 7.32 -1.48 3.94
N GLN A 155 8.18 -2.08 4.76
CA GLN A 155 9.63 -1.93 4.65
C GLN A 155 10.15 -2.39 3.28
N GLN A 156 9.63 -3.49 2.73
CA GLN A 156 9.99 -3.93 1.39
C GLN A 156 9.57 -2.92 0.31
N VAL A 157 8.38 -2.33 0.45
CA VAL A 157 7.88 -1.32 -0.49
C VAL A 157 8.76 -0.06 -0.49
N VAL A 158 9.27 0.39 0.66
CA VAL A 158 10.05 1.63 0.75
C VAL A 158 11.58 1.42 0.76
N ALA A 159 12.04 0.18 0.63
CA ALA A 159 13.47 -0.17 0.74
C ALA A 159 14.35 0.62 -0.24
N ASP A 160 13.97 0.70 -1.51
CA ASP A 160 14.73 1.40 -2.53
C ASP A 160 14.80 2.92 -2.24
N ASP A 161 13.69 3.52 -1.80
CA ASP A 161 13.62 4.96 -1.48
C ASP A 161 14.56 5.30 -0.31
N GLN A 162 14.69 4.38 0.66
CA GLN A 162 15.60 4.53 1.80
C GLN A 162 17.06 4.37 1.38
N ALA A 163 17.36 3.43 0.49
CA ALA A 163 18.71 3.24 -0.05
C ALA A 163 19.16 4.48 -0.85
N ASP A 164 18.30 5.00 -1.72
CA ASP A 164 18.55 6.21 -2.50
C ASP A 164 18.80 7.42 -1.60
N LEU A 165 17.98 7.59 -0.55
CA LEU A 165 18.18 8.66 0.43
C LEU A 165 19.53 8.55 1.15
N ALA A 166 19.94 7.34 1.53
CA ALA A 166 21.21 7.11 2.21
C ALA A 166 22.41 7.49 1.32
N VAL A 167 22.38 7.12 0.02
CA VAL A 167 23.40 7.52 -0.96
C VAL A 167 23.43 9.04 -1.13
N ASN A 168 22.27 9.67 -1.31
CA ASN A 168 22.17 11.12 -1.46
C ASN A 168 22.72 11.87 -0.24
N MET A 169 22.45 11.37 0.97
CA MET A 169 23.00 11.91 2.20
C MET A 169 24.53 11.78 2.28
N GLN A 170 25.09 10.66 1.82
CA GLN A 170 26.54 10.47 1.77
C GLN A 170 27.20 11.47 0.81
N LEU A 171 26.67 11.59 -0.41
CA LEU A 171 27.18 12.54 -1.41
C LEU A 171 27.15 13.98 -0.89
N ALA A 172 26.02 14.40 -0.30
CA ALA A 172 25.90 15.73 0.29
C ALA A 172 26.93 15.98 1.41
N ARG A 173 27.23 14.96 2.24
CA ARG A 173 28.28 15.07 3.26
C ARG A 173 29.68 15.20 2.66
N GLU A 174 29.98 14.46 1.59
CA GLU A 174 31.26 14.54 0.89
C GLU A 174 31.46 15.90 0.22
N GLU A 175 30.42 16.46 -0.40
CA GLU A 175 30.43 17.80 -0.99
C GLU A 175 30.69 18.88 0.07
N LEU A 176 29.99 18.80 1.22
CA LEU A 176 30.21 19.71 2.33
C LEU A 176 31.64 19.60 2.89
N ALA A 177 32.19 18.39 3.00
CA ALA A 177 33.55 18.18 3.46
C ALA A 177 34.58 18.79 2.49
N LYS A 178 34.41 18.60 1.17
CA LYS A 178 35.27 19.21 0.14
C LYS A 178 35.18 20.74 0.16
N ALA A 179 33.96 21.27 0.19
CA ALA A 179 33.72 22.72 0.24
C ALA A 179 34.29 23.38 1.51
N ASN A 180 34.39 22.65 2.62
CA ASN A 180 35.02 23.14 3.85
C ASN A 180 36.55 23.03 3.80
N ALA A 181 37.09 21.96 3.21
CA ALA A 181 38.54 21.79 3.01
C ALA A 181 39.13 22.84 2.04
N GLU A 182 38.37 23.26 1.02
CA GLU A 182 38.76 24.33 0.09
C GLU A 182 38.71 25.74 0.71
N LYS A 183 38.05 25.90 1.87
CA LYS A 183 37.94 27.18 2.59
C LYS A 183 38.99 27.37 3.68
N GLU A 184 39.76 26.34 4.02
CA GLU A 184 40.93 26.51 4.88
C GLU A 184 42.07 27.13 4.06
N PRO A 185 42.54 28.35 4.38
CA PRO A 185 43.68 28.92 3.70
C PRO A 185 44.90 28.05 4.01
N SER A 186 45.63 27.68 2.94
CA SER A 186 46.97 27.10 3.02
C SER A 186 47.90 28.09 3.76
N ASP A 187 47.94 28.03 5.10
CA ASP A 187 48.95 28.68 5.93
C ASP A 187 50.24 27.85 5.85
N ASN A 188 50.79 27.76 4.65
CA ASN A 188 52.13 27.23 4.39
C ASN A 188 52.86 28.16 3.42
N ASP A 189 52.79 29.45 3.71
CA ASP A 189 53.62 30.50 3.09
C ASP A 189 53.99 31.54 4.16
N ARG A 190 54.69 31.10 5.21
CA ARG A 190 55.49 31.98 6.06
C ARG A 190 56.84 31.35 6.36
N ASN A 191 57.74 31.66 5.43
CA ASN A 191 59.20 31.66 5.53
C ASN A 191 59.74 32.31 6.81
#